data_AF-A0AAV5VV25-F1
#
_entry.id   AF-A0AAV5VV25-F1
#
_cell.length_a   1.000
_cell.length_b   1.000
_cell.length_c   1.000
_cell.angle_alpha   90.00
_cell.angle_beta   90.00
_cell.angle_gamma   90.00
#
_symmetry.space_group_name_H-M   'P 1'
#
loop_
_entity.id
_entity.type
_entity.pdbx_description
1 polymer ?
#
loop_
_entity_poly.entity_id
_entity_poly.type
_entity_poly.pdbx_seq_one_letter_code
_entity_poly.pdbx_strand_id
1 'polypeptide(L)'
;LRRRMLDLDRLHLYYFLLPFTAVSLLLYAQILIEIYRKRKTNTYDSFFYRMICSQAIYDISHPIMYFLVEIPQGWSDLYPFLTGMNGSILPQLIYAHVYLCSLAQTAGITVMSISRMLIVCHPHCRIT
;
A
#
# COMPACT_ATOMS: atom_id res chain seq x y z
N LEU A 1 12.20 -17.96 -27.13
CA LEU A 1 12.28 -18.83 -25.95
C LEU A 1 12.45 -18.06 -24.64
N ARG A 2 13.48 -17.20 -24.50
CA ARG A 2 13.80 -16.46 -23.26
C ARG A 2 12.66 -15.60 -22.68
N ARG A 3 11.87 -14.91 -23.52
CA ARG A 3 10.69 -14.13 -23.08
C ARG A 3 9.60 -15.00 -22.44
N ARG A 4 9.24 -16.13 -23.07
CA ARG A 4 8.19 -17.02 -22.55
C ARG A 4 8.53 -17.64 -21.19
N MET A 5 9.81 -17.94 -20.92
CA MET A 5 10.24 -18.40 -19.59
C MET A 5 10.08 -17.30 -18.53
N LEU A 6 10.49 -16.07 -18.85
CA LEU A 6 10.28 -14.91 -17.97
C LEU A 6 8.79 -14.66 -17.68
N ASP A 7 7.93 -14.79 -18.69
CA ASP A 7 6.48 -14.60 -18.53
C ASP A 7 5.86 -15.67 -17.61
N LEU A 8 6.32 -16.93 -17.72
CA LEU A 8 5.90 -18.05 -16.86
C LEU A 8 6.34 -17.87 -15.41
N ASP A 9 7.58 -17.43 -15.18
CA ASP A 9 8.11 -17.17 -13.84
C ASP A 9 7.37 -16.01 -13.16
N ARG A 10 7.04 -14.96 -13.93
CA ARG A 10 6.27 -13.80 -13.44
C ARG A 10 4.85 -14.21 -13.05
N LEU A 11 4.19 -15.04 -13.88
CA LEU A 11 2.85 -15.56 -13.60
C LEU A 11 2.81 -16.37 -12.30
N HIS A 12 3.81 -17.22 -12.08
CA HIS A 12 3.92 -18.05 -10.87
C HIS A 12 4.08 -17.17 -9.61
N LEU A 13 4.91 -16.12 -9.70
CA LEU A 13 5.08 -15.15 -8.64
C LEU A 13 3.75 -14.47 -8.27
N TYR A 14 2.93 -14.07 -9.25
CA TYR A 14 1.63 -13.44 -8.98
C TYR A 14 0.66 -14.39 -8.31
N TYR A 15 0.53 -15.64 -8.79
CA TYR A 15 -0.33 -16.63 -8.15
C TYR A 15 0.06 -16.89 -6.69
N PHE A 16 1.36 -16.85 -6.39
CA PHE A 16 1.85 -16.93 -5.03
C PHE A 16 1.54 -15.67 -4.22
N LEU A 17 1.70 -14.47 -4.78
CA LEU A 17 1.54 -13.20 -4.06
C LEU A 17 0.06 -12.85 -3.79
N LEU A 18 -0.84 -13.20 -4.70
CA LEU A 18 -2.26 -12.87 -4.67
C LEU A 18 -2.96 -13.26 -3.35
N PRO A 19 -2.81 -14.49 -2.80
CA PRO A 19 -3.41 -14.83 -1.51
C PRO A 19 -2.85 -13.99 -0.36
N PHE A 20 -1.54 -13.69 -0.33
CA PHE A 20 -0.97 -12.82 0.69
C PHE A 20 -1.56 -11.41 0.61
N THR A 21 -1.71 -10.88 -0.61
CA THR A 21 -2.30 -9.56 -0.79
C THR A 21 -3.78 -9.53 -0.44
N ALA A 22 -4.54 -10.57 -0.77
CA ALA A 22 -5.95 -10.70 -0.41
C ALA A 22 -6.15 -10.72 1.11
N VAL A 23 -5.36 -11.55 1.82
CA VAL A 23 -5.39 -11.60 3.29
C VAL A 23 -4.98 -10.26 3.90
N SER A 24 -3.91 -9.64 3.38
CA SER A 24 -3.44 -8.33 3.85
C SER A 24 -4.51 -7.24 3.67
N LEU A 25 -5.13 -7.17 2.50
CA LEU A 25 -6.21 -6.22 2.20
C LEU A 25 -7.39 -6.39 3.15
N LEU A 26 -7.81 -7.63 3.44
CA LEU A 26 -8.86 -7.91 4.40
C LEU A 26 -8.50 -7.43 5.80
N LEU A 27 -7.26 -7.68 6.25
CA LEU A 27 -6.78 -7.20 7.55
C LEU A 27 -6.78 -5.67 7.63
N TYR A 28 -6.26 -4.98 6.62
CA TYR A 28 -6.28 -3.51 6.61
C TYR A 28 -7.69 -2.92 6.56
N ALA A 29 -8.61 -3.54 5.81
CA ALA A 29 -10.01 -3.15 5.80
C ALA A 29 -10.66 -3.34 7.19
N GLN A 30 -10.37 -4.46 7.87
CA GLN A 30 -10.86 -4.69 9.24
C GLN A 30 -10.33 -3.66 10.23
N ILE A 31 -9.04 -3.29 10.14
CA ILE A 31 -8.43 -2.25 10.97
C ILE A 31 -9.15 -0.91 10.77
N LEU A 32 -9.39 -0.52 9.52
CA LEU A 32 -10.12 0.71 9.20
C LEU A 32 -11.56 0.68 9.72
N ILE A 33 -12.26 -0.43 9.56
CA ILE A 33 -13.64 -0.60 10.08
C ILE A 33 -13.65 -0.49 11.61
N GLU A 34 -12.70 -1.12 12.30
CA GLU A 34 -12.63 -1.10 13.76
C GLU A 34 -12.34 0.30 14.30
N ILE A 35 -11.40 1.02 13.68
CA ILE A 35 -11.10 2.42 14.01
C ILE A 35 -12.32 3.30 13.72
N TYR A 36 -12.99 3.10 12.58
CA TYR A 36 -14.18 3.86 12.22
C TYR A 36 -15.33 3.62 13.22
N ARG A 37 -15.58 2.36 13.60
CA ARG A 37 -16.62 1.97 14.56
C ARG A 37 -16.36 2.56 15.95
N LYS A 38 -15.10 2.62 16.38
CA LYS A 38 -14.70 3.16 17.69
C LYS A 38 -14.33 4.63 17.69
N ARG A 39 -14.49 5.34 16.56
CA ARG A 39 -14.15 6.77 16.40
C ARG A 39 -14.77 7.69 17.45
N LYS A 40 -15.94 7.33 18.01
CA LYS A 40 -16.62 8.14 19.04
C LYS A 40 -15.92 8.11 20.41
N THR A 41 -15.04 7.16 20.67
CA THR A 41 -14.23 7.15 21.88
C THR A 41 -13.02 8.08 21.74
N ASN A 42 -12.84 9.01 22.68
CA ASN A 42 -11.81 10.05 22.67
C ASN A 42 -10.37 9.50 22.49
N THR A 43 -10.15 8.22 22.81
CA THR A 43 -8.89 7.50 22.59
C THR A 43 -8.48 7.40 21.11
N TYR A 44 -9.44 7.41 20.18
CA TYR A 44 -9.21 7.22 18.74
C TYR A 44 -8.94 8.52 17.97
N ASP A 45 -8.98 9.68 18.62
CA ASP A 45 -8.58 10.96 18.00
C ASP A 45 -7.07 11.26 18.16
N SER A 46 -6.31 10.34 18.76
CA SER A 46 -4.88 10.51 18.93
C SER A 46 -4.11 10.43 17.60
N PHE A 47 -2.97 11.12 17.55
CA PHE A 47 -2.03 11.10 16.42
C PHE A 47 -1.70 9.68 15.95
N PHE A 48 -1.56 8.75 16.91
CA PHE A 48 -1.27 7.35 16.64
C PHE A 48 -2.33 6.67 15.75
N TYR A 49 -3.63 6.83 16.06
CA TYR A 49 -4.69 6.23 15.24
C TYR A 49 -4.83 6.91 13.89
N ARG A 50 -4.60 8.23 13.82
CA ARG A 50 -4.57 8.96 12.54
C ARG A 50 -3.48 8.43 11.62
N MET A 51 -2.28 8.17 12.17
CA MET A 51 -1.16 7.56 11.44
C MET A 51 -1.45 6.12 11.00
N ILE A 52 -2.09 5.30 11.85
CA ILE A 52 -2.51 3.94 11.46
C ILE A 52 -3.52 3.99 10.31
N CYS A 53 -4.49 4.90 10.36
CA CYS A 53 -5.45 5.08 9.27
C CYS A 53 -4.75 5.49 7.96
N SER A 54 -3.83 6.45 7.99
CA SER A 54 -3.10 6.83 6.77
C SER A 54 -2.28 5.67 6.24
N GLN A 55 -1.60 4.94 7.11
CA GLN A 55 -0.79 3.77 6.72
C GLN A 55 -1.65 2.70 6.06
N ALA A 56 -2.79 2.35 6.68
CA ALA A 56 -3.71 1.35 6.13
C ALA A 56 -4.28 1.76 4.76
N ILE A 57 -4.52 3.06 4.53
CA ILE A 57 -4.95 3.54 3.21
C ILE A 57 -3.85 3.31 2.16
N TYR A 58 -2.59 3.64 2.47
CA TYR A 58 -1.48 3.40 1.55
C TYR A 58 -1.22 1.91 1.31
N ASP A 59 -1.34 1.08 2.34
CA ASP A 59 -1.20 -0.37 2.25
C ASP A 59 -2.32 -1.03 1.44
N ILE A 60 -3.48 -0.38 1.31
CA ILE A 60 -4.56 -0.80 0.41
C ILE A 60 -4.35 -0.26 -1.01
N SER A 61 -4.01 1.03 -1.16
CA SER A 61 -3.90 1.66 -2.47
C SER A 61 -2.72 1.15 -3.29
N HIS A 62 -1.59 0.89 -2.64
CA HIS A 62 -0.38 0.38 -3.29
C HIS A 62 -0.60 -0.95 -4.04
N PRO A 63 -1.09 -2.04 -3.41
CA PRO A 63 -1.30 -3.30 -4.12
C PRO A 63 -2.37 -3.22 -5.21
N ILE A 64 -3.42 -2.41 -5.02
CA ILE A 64 -4.45 -2.21 -6.06
C ILE A 64 -3.82 -1.61 -7.31
N MET A 65 -3.06 -0.52 -7.15
CA MET A 65 -2.40 0.15 -8.27
C MET A 65 -1.31 -0.72 -8.91
N TYR A 66 -0.58 -1.48 -8.10
CA TYR A 66 0.39 -2.45 -8.58
C TYR A 66 -0.27 -3.51 -9.48
N PHE A 67 -1.36 -4.13 -9.03
CA PHE A 67 -2.07 -5.14 -9.83
C PHE A 67 -2.69 -4.59 -11.10
N LEU A 68 -3.19 -3.34 -11.08
CA LEU A 68 -3.75 -2.70 -12.28
C LEU A 68 -2.73 -2.53 -13.41
N VAL A 69 -1.43 -2.41 -13.09
CA VAL A 69 -0.38 -2.25 -14.11
C VAL A 69 0.30 -3.56 -14.43
N GLU A 70 0.54 -4.40 -13.41
CA GLU A 70 1.37 -5.59 -13.57
C GLU A 70 0.61 -6.79 -14.14
N ILE A 71 -0.64 -7.03 -13.73
CA ILE A 71 -1.43 -8.17 -14.25
C ILE A 71 -1.63 -8.03 -15.77
N PRO A 72 -2.04 -6.86 -16.30
CA PRO A 72 -2.28 -6.72 -17.74
C PRO A 72 -1.04 -6.89 -18.61
N GLN A 73 0.17 -6.69 -18.07
CA GLN A 73 1.41 -6.93 -18.80
C GLN A 73 1.64 -8.42 -19.12
N GLY A 74 1.07 -9.33 -18.32
CA GLY A 74 1.21 -10.77 -18.52
C GLY A 74 0.24 -11.35 -19.55
N TRP A 75 -0.77 -10.58 -20.00
CA TRP A 75 -1.79 -11.06 -20.93
C TRP A 75 -1.49 -10.55 -22.34
N SER A 76 -1.42 -11.45 -23.32
CA SER A 76 -1.10 -11.14 -24.72
C SER A 76 -2.03 -10.09 -25.32
N ASP A 77 -3.28 -10.05 -24.87
CA ASP A 77 -4.34 -9.23 -25.45
C ASP A 77 -4.35 -7.81 -24.84
N LEU A 78 -3.91 -7.65 -23.59
CA LEU A 78 -3.83 -6.36 -22.89
C LEU A 78 -2.46 -5.69 -23.03
N TYR A 79 -1.41 -6.48 -23.29
CA TYR A 79 -0.06 -5.96 -23.50
C TYR A 79 0.04 -4.86 -24.59
N PRO A 80 -0.54 -5.00 -25.80
CA PRO A 80 -0.51 -3.93 -26.81
C PRO A 80 -1.26 -2.68 -26.37
N PHE A 81 -2.32 -2.82 -25.56
CA PHE A 81 -3.06 -1.70 -25.00
C PHE A 81 -2.19 -0.91 -24.01
N LEU A 82 -1.53 -1.57 -23.05
CA LEU A 82 -0.64 -0.88 -22.09
C LEU A 82 0.57 -0.25 -22.75
N THR A 83 1.20 -0.96 -23.70
CA THR A 83 2.36 -0.41 -24.41
C THR A 83 1.97 0.79 -25.28
N GLY A 84 0.77 0.79 -25.87
CA GLY A 84 0.20 1.96 -26.56
C GLY A 84 -0.05 3.15 -25.62
N MET A 85 -0.28 2.90 -24.33
CA MET A 85 -0.49 3.94 -23.32
C MET A 85 0.80 4.53 -22.73
N ASN A 86 1.99 4.00 -23.03
CA ASN A 86 3.25 4.47 -22.45
C ASN A 86 3.54 5.96 -22.68
N GLY A 87 2.98 6.58 -23.72
CA GLY A 87 3.08 8.01 -23.99
C GLY A 87 2.02 8.88 -23.30
N SER A 88 1.10 8.28 -22.55
CA SER A 88 0.00 8.98 -21.88
C SER A 88 0.34 9.32 -20.42
N ILE A 89 -0.47 10.18 -19.80
CA ILE A 89 -0.29 10.59 -18.40
C ILE A 89 -0.60 9.48 -17.40
N LEU A 90 -1.38 8.47 -17.79
CA LEU A 90 -1.88 7.43 -16.90
C LEU A 90 -0.77 6.53 -16.32
N PRO A 91 0.16 5.95 -17.11
CA PRO A 91 1.27 5.18 -16.54
C PRO A 91 2.17 6.04 -15.64
N GLN A 92 2.43 7.30 -16.01
CA GLN A 92 3.22 8.22 -15.19
C GLN A 92 2.57 8.46 -13.82
N LEU A 93 1.25 8.66 -13.79
CA LEU A 93 0.50 8.84 -12.55
C LEU A 93 0.54 7.59 -11.67
N ILE A 94 0.44 6.40 -12.26
CA ILE A 94 0.49 5.15 -11.49
C ILE A 94 1.89 4.94 -10.91
N TYR A 95 2.95 5.13 -11.70
CA TYR A 95 4.33 5.05 -11.19
C TYR A 95 4.58 6.06 -10.06
N ALA A 96 4.13 7.31 -10.24
CA ALA A 96 4.24 8.32 -9.19
C ALA A 96 3.47 7.93 -7.93
N HIS A 97 2.26 7.38 -8.07
CA HIS A 97 1.45 6.94 -6.94
C HIS A 97 2.11 5.79 -6.18
N VAL A 98 2.60 4.77 -6.88
CA VAL A 98 3.29 3.62 -6.26
C VAL A 98 4.52 4.10 -5.49
N TYR A 99 5.34 4.98 -6.10
CA TYR A 99 6.54 5.51 -5.45
C TYR A 99 6.20 6.37 -4.21
N LEU A 100 5.19 7.23 -4.31
CA LEU A 100 4.71 8.04 -3.19
C LEU A 100 4.15 7.17 -2.07
N CYS A 101 3.44 6.08 -2.37
CA CYS A 101 2.96 5.14 -1.37
C CYS A 101 4.12 4.51 -0.60
N SER A 102 5.15 4.04 -1.29
CA SER A 102 6.33 3.44 -0.65
C SER A 102 7.09 4.42 0.26
N LEU A 103 7.22 5.68 -0.19
CA LEU A 103 7.79 6.74 0.64
C LEU A 103 6.90 7.04 1.86
N ALA A 104 5.59 7.17 1.66
CA ALA A 104 4.65 7.44 2.74
C ALA A 104 4.61 6.31 3.77
N GLN A 105 4.68 5.05 3.32
CA GLN A 105 4.74 3.89 4.20
C GLN A 105 6.01 3.91 5.06
N THR A 106 7.16 4.18 4.44
CA THR A 106 8.45 4.24 5.14
C THR A 106 8.45 5.38 6.15
N ALA A 107 8.01 6.57 5.74
CA ALA A 107 7.89 7.74 6.61
C ALA A 107 6.87 7.51 7.75
N GLY A 108 5.76 6.84 7.46
CA GLY A 108 4.73 6.52 8.46
C GLY A 108 5.28 5.62 9.57
N ILE A 109 6.01 4.57 9.20
CA ILE A 109 6.63 3.63 10.15
C ILE A 109 7.71 4.33 10.97
N THR A 110 8.56 5.16 10.36
CA THR A 110 9.62 5.88 11.10
C THR A 110 9.02 6.87 12.09
N VAL A 111 8.03 7.65 11.68
CA VAL A 111 7.33 8.61 12.55
C VAL A 111 6.60 7.90 13.70
N MET A 112 5.91 6.79 13.42
CA MET A 112 5.28 5.98 14.47
C MET A 112 6.30 5.41 15.46
N SER A 113 7.46 4.98 14.97
CA SER A 113 8.54 4.45 15.81
C SER A 113 9.13 5.54 16.71
N ILE A 114 9.40 6.73 16.16
CA ILE A 114 9.88 7.89 16.93
C ILE A 114 8.83 8.32 17.96
N SER A 115 7.55 8.39 17.57
CA SER A 115 6.46 8.74 18.48
C SER A 115 6.39 7.79 19.68
N ARG A 116 6.47 6.47 19.44
CA ARG A 116 6.52 5.47 20.51
C ARG A 116 7.76 5.61 21.39
N MET A 117 8.93 5.84 20.78
CA MET A 117 10.17 6.05 21.53
C MET A 117 10.07 7.27 22.47
N LEU A 118 9.52 8.39 21.98
CA LEU A 118 9.35 9.61 22.77
C LEU A 118 8.38 9.40 23.94
N ILE A 119 7.29 8.66 23.74
CA ILE A 119 6.35 8.31 24.81
C ILE A 119 7.04 7.51 25.92
N VAL A 120 7.94 6.59 25.57
CA VAL A 120 8.65 5.74 26.54
C VAL A 120 9.78 6.51 27.23
N CYS A 121 10.62 7.23 26.48
CA CYS A 121 11.80 7.90 27.04
C CYS A 121 11.46 9.23 27.73
N HIS A 122 10.38 9.91 27.32
CA HIS A 122 9.99 11.22 27.81
C HIS A 122 8.49 11.32 28.10
N PRO A 123 7.95 10.54 29.05
CA PRO A 123 6.50 10.50 29.34
C PRO A 123 5.94 11.83 29.87
N HIS A 124 6.79 12.71 30.42
CA HIS A 124 6.39 14.03 30.92
C HIS A 124 6.59 15.17 29.91
N CYS A 125 7.27 14.93 28.79
CA CYS A 125 7.29 15.89 27.69
C CYS A 125 5.93 15.79 26.99
N ARG A 126 5.01 16.68 27.35
CA ARG A 126 3.71 16.87 26.70
C ARG A 126 3.95 17.30 25.24
N ILE A 127 4.15 16.34 24.35
CA ILE A 127 3.99 16.54 22.92
C ILE A 127 2.51 16.26 22.65
N THR A 128 1.67 17.23 23.02
CA THR A 128 0.25 17.34 22.64
C THR A 128 0.13 18.05 21.32
#